data_AF-A0A8H6RZR4-F1
#
_entry.id   AF-A0A8H6RZR4-F1
#
_cell.length_a   1.000
_cell.length_b   1.000
_cell.length_c   1.000
_cell.angle_alpha   90.00
_cell.angle_beta   90.00
_cell.angle_gamma   90.00
#
_symmetry.space_group_name_H-M   'P 1'
#
loop_
_entity.id
_entity.type
_entity.pdbx_description
1 polymer ?
#
loop_
_entity_poly.entity_id
_entity_poly.type
_entity_poly.pdbx_seq_one_letter_code
_entity_poly.pdbx_strand_id
1 'polypeptide(L)'
;MTAHDGWVGRRATFAKKPVWVCRDVEGVKGGRMWAAGNYVPQTKQAPEDSIGEWVKGEESIEDEDLLVFLTIGATHIPRPEDWPVMPVEHININFKPVSFFACNPSMDVPGVHDPTSVLAFTPDPSNRNQPCH
;
A
#
# COMPACT_ATOMS: atom_id res chain seq x y z
N MET A 1 -10.80 -16.79 1.62
CA MET A 1 -11.05 -16.30 0.24
C MET A 1 -12.32 -16.94 -0.27
N THR A 2 -13.24 -16.18 -0.84
CA THR A 2 -14.53 -16.71 -1.34
C THR A 2 -14.32 -17.45 -2.65
N ALA A 3 -15.19 -18.42 -2.96
CA ALA A 3 -15.17 -19.09 -4.25
C ALA A 3 -15.31 -18.06 -5.40
N HIS A 4 -14.65 -18.31 -6.53
CA HIS A 4 -14.63 -17.39 -7.67
C HIS A 4 -16.03 -17.06 -8.21
N ASP A 5 -16.92 -18.05 -8.16
CA ASP A 5 -18.31 -18.00 -8.55
C ASP A 5 -19.26 -17.75 -7.37
N GLY A 6 -18.74 -17.59 -6.15
CA GLY A 6 -19.54 -17.21 -4.98
C GLY A 6 -20.09 -15.80 -5.12
N TRP A 7 -21.15 -15.48 -4.37
CA TRP A 7 -21.83 -14.17 -4.44
C TRP A 7 -20.87 -12.98 -4.31
N VAL A 8 -19.94 -13.05 -3.35
CA VAL A 8 -18.91 -12.02 -3.14
C VAL A 8 -17.94 -11.98 -4.33
N GLY A 9 -17.48 -13.14 -4.81
CA GLY A 9 -16.55 -13.23 -5.94
C GLY A 9 -17.13 -12.70 -7.26
N ARG A 10 -18.45 -12.78 -7.44
CA ARG A 10 -19.14 -12.20 -8.62
C ARG A 10 -19.22 -10.68 -8.57
N ARG A 11 -19.34 -10.08 -7.37
CA ARG A 11 -19.55 -8.64 -7.18
C ARG A 11 -18.26 -7.86 -6.94
N ALA A 12 -17.32 -8.46 -6.22
CA ALA A 12 -16.05 -7.84 -5.84
C ALA A 12 -14.91 -8.37 -6.71
N THR A 13 -14.98 -8.11 -8.02
CA THR A 13 -13.94 -8.53 -8.97
C THR A 13 -12.58 -7.95 -8.62
N PHE A 14 -12.52 -6.71 -8.12
CA PHE A 14 -11.32 -6.07 -7.61
C PHE A 14 -10.57 -6.89 -6.56
N ALA A 15 -11.26 -7.69 -5.74
CA ALA A 15 -10.61 -8.50 -4.71
C ALA A 15 -9.94 -9.79 -5.23
N LYS A 16 -10.10 -10.13 -6.52
CA LYS A 16 -9.58 -11.38 -7.10
C LYS A 16 -8.06 -11.36 -7.36
N LYS A 17 -7.47 -10.19 -7.47
CA LYS A 17 -6.03 -9.99 -7.70
C LYS A 17 -5.51 -8.91 -6.75
N PRO A 18 -4.24 -9.02 -6.32
CA PRO A 18 -3.64 -8.03 -5.43
C PRO A 18 -3.33 -6.71 -6.15
N VAL A 19 -3.06 -6.75 -7.46
CA VAL A 19 -2.72 -5.60 -8.29
C VAL A 19 -3.53 -5.65 -9.56
N TRP A 20 -4.05 -4.48 -9.96
CA TRP A 20 -4.71 -4.26 -11.24
C TRP A 20 -4.11 -3.01 -11.89
N VAL A 21 -3.87 -3.09 -13.18
CA VAL A 21 -3.37 -1.99 -13.99
C VAL A 21 -4.28 -1.86 -15.19
N CYS A 22 -4.79 -0.67 -15.43
CA CYS A 22 -5.53 -0.32 -16.64
C CYS A 22 -5.12 1.06 -17.12
N ARG A 23 -5.40 1.36 -18.39
CA ARG A 23 -5.22 2.72 -18.92
C ARG A 23 -6.12 3.70 -18.16
N ASP A 24 -5.61 4.87 -17.87
CA ASP A 24 -6.42 5.94 -17.32
C ASP A 24 -7.42 6.45 -18.37
N VAL A 25 -8.62 6.76 -17.91
CA VAL A 25 -9.68 7.34 -18.74
C VAL A 25 -10.39 8.38 -17.89
N GLU A 26 -10.16 9.65 -18.23
CA GLU A 26 -10.84 10.79 -17.65
C GLU A 26 -11.45 11.64 -18.77
N GLY A 27 -12.76 11.91 -18.68
CA GLY A 27 -13.42 12.71 -19.71
C GLY A 27 -14.81 13.21 -19.30
N VAL A 28 -15.49 13.87 -20.23
CA VAL A 28 -16.81 14.50 -20.02
C VAL A 28 -17.89 13.48 -19.61
N LYS A 29 -17.69 12.21 -19.95
CA LYS A 29 -18.60 11.09 -19.61
C LYS A 29 -18.28 10.42 -18.27
N GLY A 30 -17.28 10.91 -17.53
CA GLY A 30 -16.80 10.34 -16.26
C GLY A 30 -15.40 9.70 -16.40
N GLY A 31 -14.94 9.06 -15.32
CA GLY A 31 -13.65 8.37 -15.29
C GLY A 31 -13.65 7.09 -14.46
N ARG A 32 -12.56 6.33 -14.55
CA ARG A 32 -12.40 4.99 -13.94
C ARG A 32 -12.10 5.03 -12.43
N MET A 33 -12.96 5.68 -11.64
CA MET A 33 -12.66 5.97 -10.22
C MET A 33 -13.06 4.83 -9.25
N TRP A 34 -14.14 4.10 -9.54
CA TRP A 34 -14.73 3.13 -8.60
C TRP A 34 -14.52 1.68 -9.05
N ALA A 35 -13.63 0.95 -8.38
CA ALA A 35 -13.27 -0.42 -8.79
C ALA A 35 -14.45 -1.43 -8.81
N ALA A 36 -15.53 -1.15 -8.06
CA ALA A 36 -16.76 -1.94 -8.02
C ALA A 36 -17.93 -1.31 -8.79
N GLY A 37 -17.68 -0.19 -9.48
CA GLY A 37 -18.66 0.64 -10.18
C GLY A 37 -19.38 1.67 -9.32
N ASN A 38 -20.05 2.59 -10.01
CA ASN A 38 -20.72 3.75 -9.41
C ASN A 38 -21.90 3.39 -8.47
N TYR A 39 -22.59 2.28 -8.73
CA TYR A 39 -23.80 1.89 -7.98
C TYR A 39 -23.67 0.47 -7.43
N VAL A 40 -23.14 0.36 -6.20
CA VAL A 40 -22.80 -0.93 -5.55
C VAL A 40 -23.97 -1.61 -4.82
N PRO A 41 -24.90 -0.91 -4.14
CA PRO A 41 -25.97 -1.56 -3.38
C PRO A 41 -26.83 -2.49 -4.24
N GLN A 42 -27.14 -3.68 -3.72
CA GLN A 42 -28.01 -4.68 -4.34
C GLN A 42 -27.59 -5.20 -5.74
N THR A 43 -26.38 -4.89 -6.21
CA THR A 43 -25.80 -5.51 -7.40
C THR A 43 -25.77 -7.03 -7.27
N LYS A 44 -26.14 -7.76 -8.32
CA LYS A 44 -26.09 -9.25 -8.34
C LYS A 44 -24.79 -9.78 -8.94
N GLN A 45 -24.12 -8.95 -9.74
CA GLN A 45 -22.87 -9.21 -10.43
C GLN A 45 -22.05 -7.92 -10.48
N ALA A 46 -20.76 -8.01 -10.82
CA ALA A 46 -19.94 -6.85 -11.10
C ALA A 46 -20.58 -6.01 -12.23
N PRO A 47 -20.74 -4.69 -12.04
CA PRO A 47 -21.17 -3.79 -13.11
C PRO A 47 -20.19 -3.81 -14.29
N GLU A 48 -20.66 -3.45 -15.49
CA GLU A 48 -19.80 -3.25 -16.66
C GLU A 48 -18.75 -2.17 -16.42
N ASP A 49 -19.11 -1.15 -15.65
CA ASP A 49 -18.21 -0.13 -15.18
C ASP A 49 -17.49 -0.60 -13.89
N SER A 50 -16.63 -1.61 -14.01
CA SER A 50 -15.82 -2.09 -12.88
C SER A 50 -14.45 -2.53 -13.35
N ILE A 51 -13.50 -2.63 -12.42
CA ILE A 51 -12.10 -2.91 -12.76
C ILE A 51 -11.90 -4.24 -13.49
N GLY A 52 -12.73 -5.23 -13.16
CA GLY A 52 -12.69 -6.53 -13.82
C GLY A 52 -13.07 -6.47 -15.30
N GLU A 53 -13.81 -5.45 -15.71
CA GLU A 53 -14.21 -5.23 -17.10
C GLU A 53 -13.27 -4.25 -17.80
N TRP A 54 -12.80 -3.21 -17.12
CA TRP A 54 -11.81 -2.25 -17.68
C TRP A 54 -10.52 -2.93 -18.14
N VAL A 55 -10.10 -4.00 -17.46
CA VAL A 55 -8.85 -4.74 -17.77
C VAL A 55 -9.03 -5.80 -18.87
N LYS A 56 -10.26 -6.11 -19.28
CA LYS A 56 -10.49 -7.10 -20.35
C LYS A 56 -10.16 -6.59 -21.75
N GLY A 57 -10.05 -5.27 -21.93
CA GLY A 57 -9.71 -4.69 -23.23
C GLY A 57 -8.29 -5.07 -23.66
N GLU A 58 -8.07 -5.22 -24.96
CA GLU A 58 -6.73 -5.36 -25.57
C GLU A 58 -6.04 -3.99 -25.74
N GLU A 59 -6.32 -3.04 -24.85
CA GLU A 59 -5.69 -1.72 -24.88
C GLU A 59 -4.23 -1.86 -24.43
N SER A 60 -3.30 -1.29 -25.19
CA SER A 60 -1.90 -1.22 -24.76
C SER A 60 -1.78 -0.35 -23.50
N ILE A 61 -0.84 -0.73 -22.63
CA ILE A 61 -0.49 -0.01 -21.40
C ILE A 61 0.97 0.49 -21.43
N GLU A 62 1.66 0.34 -22.55
CA GLU A 62 3.05 0.77 -22.72
C GLU A 62 3.09 2.27 -23.04
N ASP A 63 3.88 3.04 -22.29
CA ASP A 63 4.06 4.50 -22.45
C ASP A 63 2.75 5.32 -22.43
N GLU A 64 1.76 4.87 -21.66
CA GLU A 64 0.46 5.52 -21.50
C GLU A 64 0.24 5.99 -20.06
N ASP A 65 -0.77 6.86 -19.85
CA ASP A 65 -1.25 7.19 -18.52
C ASP A 65 -1.99 5.98 -17.93
N LEU A 66 -1.56 5.55 -16.75
CA LEU A 66 -2.04 4.32 -16.10
C LEU A 66 -2.71 4.59 -14.78
N LEU A 67 -3.67 3.73 -14.47
CA LEU A 67 -4.34 3.66 -13.18
C LEU A 67 -4.03 2.31 -12.52
N VAL A 68 -3.52 2.38 -11.28
CA VAL A 68 -3.13 1.19 -10.50
C VAL A 68 -4.02 1.05 -9.28
N PHE A 69 -4.69 -0.10 -9.16
CA PHE A 69 -5.46 -0.45 -7.97
C PHE A 69 -4.77 -1.57 -7.20
N LEU A 70 -4.67 -1.36 -5.89
CA LEU A 70 -4.07 -2.32 -4.96
C LEU A 70 -5.12 -2.85 -4.00
N THR A 71 -5.25 -4.16 -3.96
CA THR A 71 -6.14 -4.86 -3.03
C THR A 71 -5.33 -5.33 -1.84
N ILE A 72 -5.60 -4.72 -0.68
CA ILE A 72 -4.95 -5.06 0.58
C ILE A 72 -6.04 -5.38 1.60
N GLY A 73 -5.82 -6.41 2.42
CA GLY A 73 -6.72 -6.75 3.50
C GLY A 73 -6.11 -7.81 4.42
N ALA A 74 -6.74 -8.02 5.57
CA ALA A 74 -6.40 -9.08 6.50
C ALA A 74 -7.49 -10.15 6.51
N THR A 75 -7.11 -11.39 6.83
CA THR A 75 -8.07 -12.43 7.19
C THR A 75 -8.18 -12.46 8.71
N HIS A 76 -9.20 -11.81 9.26
CA HIS A 76 -9.40 -11.73 10.71
C HIS A 76 -9.94 -13.07 11.25
N ILE A 77 -9.09 -13.78 12.00
CA ILE A 77 -9.47 -14.96 12.79
C ILE A 77 -9.64 -14.47 14.23
N PRO A 78 -10.88 -14.35 14.75
CA PRO A 78 -11.10 -13.75 16.06
C PRO A 78 -10.42 -14.53 17.17
N ARG A 79 -9.82 -13.81 18.13
CA ARG A 79 -9.22 -14.38 19.32
C ARG A 79 -9.90 -13.84 20.59
N PRO A 80 -9.86 -14.56 21.73
CA PRO A 80 -10.45 -14.08 22.98
C PRO A 80 -9.95 -12.69 23.42
N GLU A 81 -8.70 -12.33 23.08
CA GLU A 81 -8.11 -11.02 23.38
C GLU A 81 -8.74 -9.88 22.59
N ASP A 82 -9.44 -10.18 21.49
CA ASP A 82 -10.16 -9.18 20.70
C ASP A 82 -11.46 -8.71 21.42
N TRP A 83 -11.80 -9.33 22.56
CA TRP A 83 -12.97 -9.01 23.38
C TRP A 83 -12.58 -8.41 24.74
N PRO A 84 -13.29 -7.39 25.25
CA PRO A 84 -14.44 -6.67 24.67
C PRO A 84 -14.07 -5.57 23.67
N VAL A 85 -12.78 -5.26 23.56
CA VAL A 85 -12.25 -4.23 22.67
C VAL A 85 -11.05 -4.80 21.94
N MET A 86 -11.13 -4.85 20.62
CA MET A 86 -10.06 -5.36 19.77
C MET A 86 -8.84 -4.42 19.82
N PRO A 87 -7.63 -4.92 20.15
CA PRO A 87 -6.39 -4.17 20.00
C PRO A 87 -6.10 -3.83 18.53
N VAL A 88 -5.28 -2.80 18.29
CA VAL A 88 -4.97 -2.35 16.93
C VAL A 88 -4.25 -3.43 16.11
N GLU A 89 -4.69 -3.62 14.86
CA GLU A 89 -3.99 -4.39 13.84
C GLU A 89 -3.49 -3.42 12.76
N HIS A 90 -2.20 -3.49 12.42
CA HIS A 90 -1.57 -2.60 11.44
C HIS A 90 -1.36 -3.31 10.10
N ILE A 91 -1.77 -2.65 9.03
CA ILE A 91 -1.48 -3.04 7.65
C ILE A 91 -0.78 -1.85 6.98
N ASN A 92 0.43 -2.05 6.47
CA ASN A 92 1.25 -1.00 5.88
C ASN A 92 1.59 -1.31 4.41
N ILE A 93 1.60 -0.28 3.57
CA ILE A 93 2.13 -0.32 2.21
C ILE A 93 3.14 0.81 2.02
N ASN A 94 4.22 0.53 1.30
CA ASN A 94 5.27 1.49 1.03
C ASN A 94 5.57 1.53 -0.46
N PHE A 95 5.43 2.71 -1.06
CA PHE A 95 5.96 3.00 -2.39
C PHE A 95 7.38 3.53 -2.24
N LYS A 96 8.35 2.75 -2.73
CA LYS A 96 9.76 3.13 -2.67
C LYS A 96 10.19 3.58 -4.07
N PRO A 97 10.82 4.77 -4.19
CA PRO A 97 11.41 5.16 -5.46
C PRO A 97 12.56 4.21 -5.80
N VAL A 98 12.51 3.61 -7.00
CA VAL A 98 13.57 2.75 -7.54
C VAL A 98 14.09 3.42 -8.81
N SER A 99 15.38 3.75 -8.83
CA SER A 99 16.02 4.48 -9.95
C SER A 99 15.34 5.81 -10.31
N PHE A 100 14.58 6.39 -9.38
CA PHE A 100 13.90 7.68 -9.56
C PHE A 100 14.84 8.87 -9.34
N PHE A 101 15.75 8.75 -8.36
CA PHE A 101 16.75 9.77 -8.06
C PHE A 101 18.13 9.31 -8.55
N ALA A 102 18.96 10.25 -9.00
CA ALA A 102 20.34 9.97 -9.42
C ALA A 102 21.26 9.56 -8.25
N CYS A 103 20.92 9.99 -7.02
CA CYS A 103 21.65 9.66 -5.80
C CYS A 103 20.68 9.68 -4.60
N ASN A 104 21.19 9.34 -3.40
CA ASN A 104 20.38 9.33 -2.19
C ASN A 104 19.75 10.72 -1.94
N PRO A 105 18.40 10.85 -1.91
CA PRO A 105 17.74 12.13 -1.73
C PRO A 105 17.89 12.72 -0.32
N SER A 106 18.39 11.96 0.65
CA SER A 106 18.58 12.44 2.04
C SER A 106 20.02 12.83 2.37
N MET A 107 20.90 12.92 1.35
CA MET A 107 22.33 13.14 1.57
C MET A 107 22.68 14.53 2.10
N ASP A 108 21.84 15.53 1.88
CA ASP A 108 22.01 16.91 2.35
C ASP A 108 21.22 17.22 3.64
N VAL A 109 20.51 16.23 4.19
CA VAL A 109 19.71 16.41 5.40
C VAL A 109 20.62 16.40 6.62
N PRO A 110 20.73 17.51 7.40
CA PRO A 110 21.56 17.54 8.58
C PRO A 110 21.03 16.57 9.63
N GLY A 111 21.93 15.80 10.24
CA GLY A 111 21.59 14.93 11.36
C GLY A 111 21.14 15.72 12.59
N VAL A 112 20.31 15.10 13.43
CA VAL A 112 19.92 15.70 14.71
C VAL A 112 21.13 15.64 15.65
N HIS A 113 21.77 16.78 15.85
CA HIS A 113 22.87 16.95 16.81
C HIS A 113 22.32 17.59 18.08
N ASP A 114 22.17 16.81 19.15
CA ASP A 114 21.83 17.33 20.47
C ASP A 114 23.10 17.86 21.15
N PRO A 115 23.24 19.19 21.34
CA PRO A 115 24.42 19.77 21.97
C PRO A 115 24.60 19.38 23.44
N THR A 116 23.58 18.78 24.07
CA THR A 116 23.63 18.29 25.46
C THR A 116 24.04 16.82 25.58
N SER A 117 24.12 16.10 24.46
CA SER A 117 24.58 14.72 24.43
C SER A 117 26.09 14.67 24.70
N VAL A 118 26.47 14.20 25.88
CA VAL A 118 27.85 13.96 26.27
C VAL A 118 28.07 12.46 26.49
N LEU A 119 29.27 11.97 26.22
CA LEU A 119 29.63 10.58 26.50
C LEU A 119 29.41 10.28 27.98
N ALA A 120 28.66 9.22 28.28
CA ALA A 120 28.35 8.80 29.65
C ALA A 120 29.62 8.46 30.46
N PHE A 121 30.70 8.10 29.76
CA PHE A 121 32.01 7.86 30.34
C PHE A 121 33.02 8.74 29.62
N THR A 122 33.50 9.78 30.30
CA THR A 122 34.65 10.54 29.82
C THR A 122 35.89 9.65 29.95
N PRO A 123 36.72 9.55 28.90
CA PRO A 123 37.96 8.79 29.00
C PRO A 123 38.89 9.44 30.02
N ASP A 124 39.31 8.66 31.02
CA ASP A 124 40.25 9.10 32.03
C ASP A 124 41.67 9.03 31.43
N PRO A 125 42.38 10.16 31.27
CA PRO A 125 43.72 10.18 30.67
C PRO A 125 44.76 9.39 31.48
N SER A 126 44.46 9.00 32.73
CA SER A 126 45.34 8.19 33.57
C SER A 126 45.16 6.67 33.38
N ASN A 127 44.06 6.22 32.77
CA ASN A 127 43.74 4.80 32.63
C ASN A 127 44.00 4.29 31.20
N ARG A 128 45.23 3.81 30.97
CA ARG A 128 45.66 3.23 29.67
C ARG A 128 44.96 1.92 29.28
N ASN A 129 44.12 1.36 30.15
CA ASN A 129 43.42 0.09 29.92
C ASN A 129 41.92 0.27 29.63
N GLN A 130 41.47 1.45 29.20
CA GLN A 130 40.09 1.58 28.72
C GLN A 130 39.92 0.81 27.40
N PRO A 131 38.94 -0.11 27.30
CA PRO A 131 38.66 -0.79 26.05
C PRO A 131 38.06 0.19 25.04
N CYS A 132 38.75 0.36 23.92
CA CYS A 132 38.18 1.02 22.75
C CYS A 132 37.01 0.14 22.25
N HIS A 133 35.79 0.68 22.30
CA HIS A 133 34.66 0.15 21.55
C HIS A 133 34.59 0.82 20.19
#